data_AF-A0A352FRZ2-F1
#
_entry.id   AF-A0A352FRZ2-F1
#
_cell.length_a   1.000
_cell.length_b   1.000
_cell.length_c   1.000
_cell.angle_alpha   90.00
_cell.angle_beta   90.00
_cell.angle_gamma   90.00
#
_symmetry.space_group_name_H-M   'P 1'
#
loop_
_entity.id
_entity.type
_entity.pdbx_description
1 polymer ?
#
loop_
_entity_poly.entity_id
_entity_poly.type
_entity_poly.pdbx_seq_one_letter_code
_entity_poly.pdbx_strand_id
1 'polypeptide(L)' 'MMSELEDARWSVLSDRGCEASGLTHEDARKLVHRLGGEDRHGLCIVTDEAAGRMMTGGLNLKSKENVDHT' A
#
# COMPACT_ATOMS: atom_id res chain seq x y z
N MET A 1 -12.38 2.62 24.14
CA MET A 1 -12.24 1.54 23.14
C MET A 1 -11.41 2.15 22.03
N MET A 2 -10.11 1.82 21.95
CA MET A 2 -9.26 2.36 20.88
C MET A 2 -9.71 1.72 19.58
N SER A 3 -9.92 2.54 18.56
CA SER A 3 -10.42 2.06 17.28
C SER A 3 -9.34 1.18 16.63
N GLU A 4 -9.69 0.10 15.94
CA GLU A 4 -8.72 -0.79 15.27
C GLU A 4 -7.82 -0.04 14.26
N LEU A 5 -8.24 1.16 13.87
CA LEU A 5 -7.52 2.11 13.01
C LEU A 5 -6.31 2.77 13.71
N GLU A 6 -6.31 2.84 15.04
CA GLU A 6 -5.20 3.41 15.82
C GLU A 6 -4.10 2.38 16.11
N ASP A 7 -4.36 1.10 15.84
CA ASP A 7 -3.39 0.03 16.01
C ASP A 7 -2.25 0.17 14.99
N ALA A 8 -1.01 0.02 15.44
CA ALA A 8 0.20 0.18 14.64
C ALA A 8 0.46 -1.05 13.76
N ARG A 9 -0.52 -1.40 12.93
CA ARG A 9 -0.53 -2.61 12.08
C ARG A 9 -0.70 -2.32 10.59
N TRP A 10 -0.65 -1.06 10.20
CA TRP A 10 -0.85 -0.64 8.81
C TRP A 10 0.50 -0.51 8.09
N SER A 11 0.48 -0.82 6.81
CA SER A 11 1.59 -0.72 5.89
C SER A 11 1.15 0.02 4.64
N VAL A 12 2.03 0.84 4.08
CA VAL A 12 1.81 1.53 2.82
C VAL A 12 2.70 0.90 1.77
N LEU A 13 2.06 0.40 0.72
CA LEU A 13 2.73 -0.13 -0.47
C LEU A 13 2.66 0.88 -1.60
N SER A 14 3.69 0.89 -2.44
CA SER A 14 3.75 1.52 -3.75
C SER A 14 3.99 0.45 -4.82
N ASP A 15 3.91 0.86 -6.09
CA ASP A 15 4.37 0.07 -7.25
C ASP A 15 5.78 -0.54 -7.05
N ARG A 16 6.67 0.16 -6.35
CA ARG A 16 8.05 -0.28 -6.07
C ARG A 16 8.20 -1.25 -4.90
N GLY A 17 7.17 -1.45 -4.08
CA GLY A 17 7.21 -2.31 -2.89
C GLY A 17 6.67 -1.64 -1.63
N CYS A 18 7.13 -2.11 -0.46
CA CYS A 18 6.71 -1.56 0.83
C CYS A 18 7.47 -0.27 1.16
N GLU A 19 6.74 0.82 1.29
CA GLU A 19 7.30 2.13 1.65
C GLU A 19 7.43 2.28 3.17
N ALA A 20 6.47 1.74 3.93
CA ALA A 20 6.48 1.79 5.38
C ALA A 20 5.54 0.72 5.97
N SER A 21 5.89 0.21 7.15
CA SER A 21 5.13 -0.79 7.91
C SER A 21 5.03 -0.41 9.38
N GLY A 22 4.09 -1.00 10.12
CA GLY A 22 3.88 -0.72 11.55
C GLY A 22 3.32 0.68 11.83
N LEU A 23 2.56 1.25 10.90
CA LEU A 23 1.95 2.57 11.03
C LEU A 23 0.55 2.47 11.63
N THR A 24 0.09 3.56 12.24
CA THR A 24 -1.34 3.77 12.48
C THR A 24 -2.04 4.10 11.16
N HIS A 25 -3.36 3.96 11.09
CA HIS A 25 -4.10 4.31 9.87
C HIS A 25 -3.96 5.81 9.54
N GLU A 26 -3.89 6.68 10.56
CA GLU A 26 -3.68 8.11 10.36
C GLU A 26 -2.29 8.41 9.78
N ASP A 27 -1.24 7.77 10.29
CA ASP A 27 0.10 7.91 9.75
C ASP A 27 0.20 7.37 8.32
N ALA A 28 -0.43 6.23 8.04
CA ALA A 28 -0.51 5.67 6.70
C ALA A 28 -1.18 6.64 5.71
N ARG A 29 -2.28 7.30 6.10
CA ARG A 29 -2.94 8.33 5.27
C ARG A 29 -2.05 9.53 5.01
N LYS A 30 -1.34 10.03 6.03
CA LYS A 30 -0.38 11.13 5.88
C LYS A 30 0.75 10.75 4.91
N LEU A 31 1.23 9.51 5.01
CA LEU A 31 2.28 8.99 4.14
C LEU A 31 1.82 8.89 2.69
N VAL A 32 0.62 8.34 2.43
CA VAL A 32 0.02 8.29 1.09
C VAL A 32 -0.18 9.69 0.52
N HIS A 33 -0.67 10.63 1.32
CA HIS A 33 -0.85 12.01 0.84
C HIS A 33 0.48 12.68 0.49
N ARG A 34 1.51 12.47 1.31
CA ARG A 34 2.87 12.98 1.02
C ARG A 34 3.44 12.36 -0.25
N LEU A 35 3.37 11.04 -0.39
CA LEU A 35 3.90 10.31 -1.54
C LEU A 35 3.12 10.64 -2.83
N GLY A 36 1.80 10.80 -2.75
CA GLY A 36 0.98 11.23 -3.87
C GLY A 36 1.33 12.64 -4.36
N GLY A 37 1.83 13.51 -3.48
CA GLY A 37 2.39 14.81 -3.86
C GLY A 37 3.72 14.73 -4.62
N GLU A 38 4.43 13.60 -4.54
CA GLU A 38 5.68 13.35 -5.25
C GLU A 38 5.50 12.57 -6.57
N ASP A 39 4.28 12.58 -7.14
CA ASP A 39 3.91 11.85 -8.36
C ASP A 39 4.07 10.31 -8.24
N ARG A 40 4.03 9.78 -7.01
CA ARG A 40 3.99 8.33 -6.80
C ARG A 40 2.57 7.81 -7.01
N HIS A 41 2.41 7.03 -8.06
CA HIS A 41 1.17 6.32 -8.37
C HIS A 41 1.18 4.91 -7.78
N GLY A 42 -0.01 4.32 -7.56
CA GLY A 42 -0.15 2.96 -7.04
C GLY A 42 0.06 2.82 -5.53
N LEU A 43 -0.30 3.84 -4.76
CA LEU A 43 -0.24 3.82 -3.29
C LEU A 43 -1.42 3.05 -2.69
N CYS A 44 -1.15 2.06 -1.85
CA CYS A 44 -2.17 1.26 -1.17
C CYS A 44 -1.88 1.14 0.33
N ILE A 45 -2.89 1.43 1.16
CA ILE A 45 -2.83 1.20 2.61
C ILE A 45 -3.39 -0.20 2.87
N VAL A 46 -2.57 -1.07 3.44
CA VAL A 46 -2.92 -2.46 3.77
C VAL A 46 -2.50 -2.78 5.19
N THR A 47 -2.93 -3.90 5.74
CA THR A 47 -2.39 -4.38 7.02
C THR A 47 -1.02 -5.03 6.83
N ASP A 48 -0.21 -5.09 7.89
CA ASP A 48 1.12 -5.71 7.89
C ASP A 48 1.08 -7.18 7.44
N GLU A 49 0.08 -7.94 7.90
CA GLU A 49 -0.18 -9.29 7.42
C GLU A 49 -0.42 -9.36 5.91
N ALA A 50 -1.21 -8.43 5.37
CA ALA A 50 -1.46 -8.38 3.94
C ALA A 50 -0.19 -8.00 3.18
N ALA A 51 0.58 -7.02 3.67
CA ALA A 51 1.87 -6.65 3.10
C ALA A 51 2.84 -7.84 3.07
N GLY A 52 2.93 -8.60 4.17
CA GLY A 52 3.75 -9.82 4.24
C GLY A 52 3.33 -10.87 3.22
N ARG A 53 2.02 -11.10 3.03
CA ARG A 53 1.50 -12.00 1.98
C ARG A 53 1.82 -11.50 0.57
N MET A 54 1.73 -10.19 0.33
CA MET A 54 2.00 -9.57 -0.96
C MET A 54 3.49 -9.62 -1.35
N MET A 55 4.38 -9.43 -0.37
CA MET A 55 5.83 -9.49 -0.56
C MET A 55 6.36 -10.92 -0.69
N THR A 56 5.77 -11.87 0.05
CA THR A 56 6.19 -13.27 0.07
C THR A 56 5.53 -14.10 -1.03
N GLY A 57 4.30 -13.73 -1.42
CA GLY A 57 3.49 -14.43 -2.41
C GLY A 57 3.73 -14.01 -3.86
N GLY A 58 4.59 -13.02 -4.11
CA GLY A 58 4.85 -12.51 -5.45
C GLY A 58 3.57 -12.02 -6.11
N LEU A 59 3.10 -10.83 -5.76
CA LEU A 59 2.24 -10.07 -6.66
C LEU A 59 3.06 -9.74 -7.91
N ASN A 60 3.02 -10.70 -8.83
CA ASN A 60 3.16 -10.51 -10.24
C ASN A 60 2.02 -9.56 -10.66
N LEU A 61 2.16 -8.28 -10.32
CA LEU A 61 1.50 -7.20 -11.05
C LEU A 61 2.17 -7.14 -12.42
N LYS A 62 2.08 -8.22 -13.20
CA LYS A 62 2.00 -8.08 -14.65
C LYS A 62 0.78 -7.21 -14.84
N SER A 63 1.02 -5.92 -14.99
CA SER A 63 0.20 -5.03 -15.80
C SER A 63 -0.31 -5.87 -16.95
N LYS A 64 -1.58 -6.28 -16.87
CA LYS A 64 -2.22 -6.98 -17.97
C LYS A 64 -2.44 -5.89 -19.00
N GLU A 65 -1.41 -5.66 -19.82
CA GLU A 65 -1.59 -5.17 -21.18
C GLU A 65 -2.73 -5.99 -21.79
N ASN A 66 -3.92 -5.38 -21.89
CA ASN A 66 -4.84 -5.55 -23.00
C ASN A 66 -6.01 -4.56 -22.84
N VAL A 67 -5.92 -3.40 -23.48
CA VAL A 67 -7.12 -2.80 -24.07
C VAL A 67 -6.86 -2.81 -25.57
N ASP A 68 -7.10 -3.99 -26.15
CA ASP A 68 -7.45 -4.08 -27.55
C ASP A 68 -8.89 -3.53 -27.67
N HIS A 69 -9.04 -2.42 -28.38
CA HIS A 69 -10.29 -2.13 -29.05
C HIS A 69 -9.97 -1.55 -30.42
N THR A 70 -10.34 -2.36 -31.42
CA THR A 70 -10.41 -2.12 -32.86
C THR A 70 -10.99 -0.76 -33.22
#